data_AF-A0A1I2L9Y4-F1
#
_entry.id   AF-A0A1I2L9Y4-F1
#
_cell.length_a   1.000
_cell.length_b   1.000
_cell.length_c   1.000
_cell.angle_alpha   90.00
_cell.angle_beta   90.00
_cell.angle_gamma   90.00
#
_symmetry.space_group_name_H-M   'P 1'
#
loop_
_entity.id
_entity.type
_entity.pdbx_description
1 polymer ?
#
loop_
_entity_poly.entity_id
_entity_poly.type
_entity_poly.pdbx_seq_one_letter_code
_entity_poly.pdbx_strand_id
1 'polypeptide(L)'
;MLTTRYHLSTIVAIFFALGIGILVGGSLGQQWLSERQQALVERLEKRYEEVRDRSRQLEKRIALLQSELMEGRRQNRELLKAAVKDQLTGRRILLLGGDRKAAESLSEIIRWAGGSVSRASDLAGLPGEADAVLLLEGYSDDWKTGLMKRMGEGLSMPVIVRVGKNQNVSSGEIPVHSFDGKIDDHSLDALELIRMLNKSMIGKEEPVHEIQTGG
;
A
#
# COMPACT_ATOMS: atom_id res chain seq x y z
N MET A 1 -12.25 -59.11 -76.77
CA MET A 1 -11.18 -58.18 -77.20
C MET A 1 -11.76 -56.77 -77.21
N LEU A 2 -11.41 -55.93 -76.23
CA LEU A 2 -11.76 -54.51 -76.28
C LEU A 2 -11.01 -53.88 -77.46
N THR A 3 -11.74 -53.29 -78.39
CA THR A 3 -11.18 -52.65 -79.57
C THR A 3 -10.41 -51.40 -79.16
N THR A 4 -9.24 -51.15 -79.77
CA THR A 4 -8.31 -50.05 -79.46
C THR A 4 -8.98 -48.66 -79.40
N ARG A 5 -10.11 -48.49 -80.11
CA ARG A 5 -10.93 -47.27 -80.09
C ARG A 5 -11.59 -46.98 -78.72
N TYR A 6 -11.97 -48.01 -77.98
CA TYR A 6 -12.59 -47.85 -76.65
C TYR A 6 -11.57 -47.39 -75.61
N HIS A 7 -10.34 -47.91 -75.64
CA HIS A 7 -9.27 -47.46 -74.74
C HIS A 7 -8.91 -45.99 -74.96
N LEU A 8 -8.91 -45.54 -76.22
CA LEU A 8 -8.62 -44.14 -76.55
C LEU A 8 -9.71 -43.20 -75.99
N SER A 9 -10.98 -43.56 -76.12
CA SER A 9 -12.09 -42.76 -75.58
C SER A 9 -12.04 -42.65 -74.05
N THR A 10 -11.71 -43.73 -73.33
CA THR A 10 -11.62 -43.70 -71.87
C THR A 10 -10.42 -42.87 -71.39
N ILE A 11 -9.28 -42.92 -72.09
CA ILE A 11 -8.11 -42.08 -71.78
C ILE A 11 -8.45 -40.60 -71.96
N VAL A 12 -9.13 -40.25 -73.06
CA VAL A 12 -9.58 -38.87 -73.31
C VAL A 12 -10.56 -38.41 -72.23
N ALA A 13 -11.50 -39.26 -71.82
CA ALA A 13 -12.46 -38.94 -70.76
C ALA A 13 -11.77 -38.71 -69.40
N ILE A 14 -10.78 -39.53 -69.04
CA ILE A 14 -9.98 -39.35 -67.81
C ILE A 14 -9.19 -38.03 -67.87
N PHE A 15 -8.59 -37.72 -69.02
CA PHE A 15 -7.86 -36.46 -69.22
C PHE A 15 -8.78 -35.25 -69.12
N PHE A 16 -10.00 -35.33 -69.65
CA PHE A 16 -10.99 -34.27 -69.52
C PHE A 16 -11.47 -34.10 -68.08
N ALA A 17 -11.74 -35.19 -67.37
CA ALA A 17 -12.12 -35.14 -65.96
C ALA A 17 -11.01 -34.51 -65.10
N LEU A 18 -9.74 -34.86 -65.37
CA LEU A 18 -8.59 -34.29 -64.69
C LEU A 18 -8.40 -32.80 -65.04
N GLY A 19 -8.50 -32.45 -66.32
CA GLY A 19 -8.39 -31.07 -66.80
C GLY A 19 -9.46 -30.17 -66.19
N ILE A 20 -10.72 -30.61 -66.20
CA ILE A 20 -11.84 -29.89 -65.58
C ILE A 20 -11.66 -29.81 -64.07
N GLY A 21 -11.24 -30.90 -63.41
CA GLY A 21 -10.99 -30.91 -61.97
C GLY A 21 -9.94 -29.89 -61.53
N ILE A 22 -8.85 -29.76 -62.29
CA ILE A 22 -7.80 -28.77 -62.03
C ILE A 22 -8.29 -27.35 -62.37
N LEU A 23 -9.04 -27.17 -63.45
CA LEU A 23 -9.56 -25.86 -63.86
C LEU A 23 -10.54 -25.30 -62.82
N VAL A 24 -11.48 -26.13 -62.37
CA VAL A 24 -12.52 -25.79 -61.38
C VAL A 24 -11.90 -25.66 -59.99
N GLY A 25 -11.03 -26.59 -59.59
CA GLY A 25 -10.37 -26.54 -58.28
C GLY A 25 -9.35 -25.40 -58.15
N GLY A 26 -8.68 -25.05 -59.26
CA GLY A 26 -7.65 -24.00 -59.28
C GLY A 26 -8.21 -22.59 -59.40
N SER A 27 -9.17 -22.34 -60.30
CA SER A 27 -9.60 -20.95 -60.57
C SER A 27 -10.60 -20.42 -59.53
N LEU A 28 -11.59 -21.23 -59.13
CA LEU A 28 -12.60 -20.81 -58.15
C LEU A 28 -12.06 -20.82 -56.71
N GLY A 29 -11.15 -21.74 -56.40
CA GLY A 29 -10.55 -21.86 -55.07
C GLY A 29 -9.64 -20.68 -54.72
N GLN A 30 -8.87 -20.16 -55.67
CA GLN A 30 -7.93 -19.05 -55.46
C GLN A 30 -8.65 -17.75 -55.09
N GLN A 31 -9.71 -17.40 -55.82
CA GLN A 31 -10.44 -16.16 -55.63
C GLN A 31 -11.20 -16.15 -54.30
N TRP A 32 -11.91 -17.25 -53.98
CA TRP A 32 -12.63 -17.38 -52.72
C TRP A 32 -11.69 -17.42 -51.49
N LEU A 33 -10.53 -18.07 -51.61
CA LEU A 33 -9.53 -18.12 -50.55
C LEU A 33 -8.90 -16.75 -50.29
N SER A 34 -8.59 -16.00 -51.36
CA SER A 34 -8.03 -14.65 -51.27
C SER A 34 -8.98 -13.67 -50.57
N GLU A 35 -10.27 -13.64 -50.96
CA GLU A 35 -11.27 -12.80 -50.31
C GLU A 35 -11.41 -13.12 -48.81
N ARG A 36 -11.37 -14.41 -48.46
CA ARG A 36 -11.52 -14.85 -47.07
C ARG A 36 -10.28 -14.53 -46.22
N GLN A 37 -9.09 -14.57 -46.82
CA GLN A 37 -7.86 -14.11 -46.18
C GLN A 37 -7.88 -12.60 -45.96
N GLN A 38 -8.31 -11.82 -46.97
CA GLN A 38 -8.44 -10.36 -46.88
C GLN A 38 -9.39 -9.97 -45.74
N ALA A 39 -10.58 -10.58 -45.67
CA ALA A 39 -11.57 -10.32 -44.63
C ALA A 39 -11.09 -10.72 -43.22
N LEU A 40 -10.24 -11.76 -43.12
CA LEU A 40 -9.65 -12.16 -41.85
C LEU A 40 -8.60 -11.15 -41.38
N VAL A 41 -7.74 -10.68 -42.29
CA VAL A 41 -6.74 -9.65 -42.01
C VAL A 41 -7.41 -8.36 -41.57
N GLU A 42 -8.43 -7.89 -42.29
CA GLU A 42 -9.18 -6.68 -41.94
C GLU A 42 -9.85 -6.80 -40.55
N ARG A 43 -10.39 -7.98 -40.21
CA ARG A 43 -10.95 -8.22 -38.88
C ARG A 43 -9.88 -8.23 -37.80
N LEU A 44 -8.68 -8.73 -38.08
CA LEU A 44 -7.55 -8.73 -37.15
C LEU A 44 -7.02 -7.32 -36.94
N GLU A 45 -6.86 -6.53 -38.01
CA GLU A 45 -6.48 -5.12 -37.94
C GLU A 45 -7.46 -4.32 -37.08
N LYS A 46 -8.77 -4.46 -37.35
CA LYS A 46 -9.80 -3.79 -36.56
C LYS A 46 -9.76 -4.18 -35.07
N ARG A 47 -9.57 -5.47 -34.76
CA ARG A 47 -9.43 -5.94 -33.38
C ARG A 47 -8.15 -5.42 -32.73
N TYR A 48 -7.05 -5.37 -33.48
CA TYR A 48 -5.78 -4.84 -33.00
C TYR A 48 -5.89 -3.36 -32.67
N GLU A 49 -6.52 -2.57 -33.53
CA GLU A 49 -6.80 -1.16 -33.28
C GLU A 49 -7.70 -0.96 -32.04
N GLU A 50 -8.76 -1.76 -31.91
CA GLU A 50 -9.66 -1.70 -30.74
C GLU A 50 -8.92 -2.02 -29.43
N VAL A 51 -8.07 -3.06 -29.43
CA VAL A 51 -7.25 -3.42 -28.27
C VAL A 51 -6.25 -2.32 -27.95
N ARG A 52 -5.60 -1.75 -28.97
CA ARG A 52 -4.64 -0.64 -28.81
C ARG A 52 -5.32 0.60 -28.24
N ASP A 53 -6.52 0.93 -28.71
CA ASP A 53 -7.31 2.04 -28.18
C ASP A 53 -7.73 1.82 -26.74
N ARG A 54 -8.20 0.62 -26.40
CA ARG A 54 -8.51 0.25 -25.01
C ARG A 54 -7.27 0.36 -24.11
N SER A 55 -6.11 -0.12 -24.56
CA SER A 55 -4.85 0.03 -23.79
C SER A 55 -4.55 1.49 -23.51
N ARG A 56 -4.59 2.35 -24.54
CA ARG A 56 -4.37 3.79 -24.40
C ARG A 56 -5.37 4.46 -23.47
N GLN A 57 -6.64 4.06 -23.52
CA GLN A 57 -7.67 4.57 -22.61
C GLN A 57 -7.44 4.12 -21.16
N LEU A 58 -7.05 2.87 -20.96
CA LEU A 58 -6.74 2.34 -19.63
C LEU A 58 -5.51 3.04 -19.03
N GLU A 59 -4.44 3.22 -19.80
CA GLU A 59 -3.25 3.97 -19.37
C GLU A 59 -3.60 5.41 -18.96
N LYS A 60 -4.42 6.10 -19.76
CA LYS A 60 -4.92 7.44 -19.42
C LYS A 60 -5.73 7.45 -18.13
N ARG A 61 -6.61 6.46 -17.92
CA ARG A 61 -7.40 6.34 -16.69
C ARG A 61 -6.52 6.08 -15.48
N ILE A 62 -5.52 5.21 -15.61
CA ILE A 62 -4.56 4.95 -14.54
C ILE A 62 -3.80 6.22 -14.17
N ALA A 63 -3.30 6.97 -15.16
CA ALA A 63 -2.61 8.22 -14.92
C ALA A 63 -3.51 9.26 -14.22
N LEU A 64 -4.77 9.39 -14.64
CA LEU A 64 -5.75 10.28 -14.02
C LEU A 64 -6.02 9.87 -12.56
N LEU A 65 -6.34 8.60 -12.33
CA LEU A 65 -6.61 8.08 -10.98
C LEU A 65 -5.40 8.23 -10.05
N GLN A 66 -4.18 8.02 -10.55
CA GLN A 66 -2.96 8.26 -9.78
C GLN A 66 -2.80 9.74 -9.40
N SER A 67 -3.09 10.66 -10.33
CA SER A 67 -3.08 12.10 -10.07
C SER A 67 -4.10 12.49 -9.00
N GLU A 68 -5.35 12.01 -9.12
CA GLU A 68 -6.42 12.27 -8.14
C GLU A 68 -6.07 11.71 -6.76
N LEU A 69 -5.50 10.50 -6.69
CA LEU A 69 -5.04 9.91 -5.43
C LEU A 69 -3.91 10.72 -4.80
N MET A 70 -2.95 11.21 -5.58
CA MET A 70 -1.86 12.04 -5.06
C MET A 70 -2.38 13.37 -4.51
N GLU A 71 -3.29 14.02 -5.22
CA GLU A 71 -3.91 15.28 -4.80
C GLU A 71 -4.76 15.07 -3.53
N GLY A 72 -5.60 14.03 -3.50
CA GLY A 72 -6.39 13.68 -2.32
C GLY A 72 -5.51 13.39 -1.09
N ARG A 73 -4.41 12.64 -1.26
CA ARG A 73 -3.44 12.41 -0.17
C ARG A 73 -2.78 13.70 0.30
N ARG A 74 -2.44 14.60 -0.61
CA ARG A 74 -1.86 15.91 -0.25
C ARG A 74 -2.84 16.74 0.57
N GLN A 75 -4.09 16.85 0.12
CA GLN A 75 -5.14 17.56 0.85
C GLN A 75 -5.35 16.96 2.25
N ASN A 76 -5.42 15.63 2.35
CA ASN A 76 -5.58 14.94 3.62
C ASN A 76 -4.40 15.19 4.58
N ARG A 77 -3.17 15.27 4.06
CA ARG A 77 -1.98 15.64 4.86
C ARG A 77 -2.04 17.07 5.39
N GLU A 78 -2.47 18.04 4.57
CA GLU A 78 -2.62 19.42 5.02
C GLU A 78 -3.72 19.55 6.09
N LEU A 79 -4.85 18.84 5.90
CA LEU A 79 -5.91 18.77 6.90
C LEU A 79 -5.43 18.12 8.20
N LEU A 80 -4.67 17.01 8.10
CA LEU A 80 -4.08 16.36 9.26
C LEU A 80 -3.15 17.30 10.01
N LYS A 81 -2.23 17.97 9.30
CA LYS A 81 -1.28 18.94 9.86
C LYS A 81 -2.00 20.05 10.61
N ALA A 82 -3.09 20.59 10.04
CA ALA A 82 -3.92 21.58 10.72
C ALA A 82 -4.65 21.00 11.94
N ALA A 83 -5.15 19.76 11.85
CA ALA A 83 -5.91 19.11 12.92
C ALA A 83 -5.06 18.73 14.14
N VAL A 84 -3.80 18.31 13.92
CA VAL A 84 -2.87 17.91 15.01
C VAL A 84 -2.06 19.07 15.56
N LYS A 85 -2.10 20.23 14.90
CA LYS A 85 -1.29 21.40 15.24
C LYS A 85 -1.38 21.71 16.74
N ASP A 86 -0.23 21.97 17.33
CA ASP A 86 -0.05 22.37 18.73
C ASP A 86 -0.50 21.34 19.79
N GLN A 87 -0.94 20.14 19.39
CA GLN A 87 -1.39 19.10 20.34
C GLN A 87 -0.25 18.48 21.16
N LEU A 88 1.00 18.61 20.72
CA LEU A 88 2.18 18.04 21.39
C LEU A 88 3.26 19.10 21.63
N THR A 89 2.90 20.39 21.64
CA THR A 89 3.84 21.51 21.81
C THR A 89 4.68 21.35 23.08
N GLY A 90 6.00 21.39 22.91
CA GLY A 90 6.96 21.29 24.02
C GLY A 90 7.17 19.87 24.54
N ARG A 91 6.47 18.86 24.01
CA ARG A 91 6.62 17.47 24.41
C ARG A 91 7.75 16.80 23.64
N ARG A 92 8.53 15.96 24.31
CA ARG A 92 9.62 15.17 23.73
C ARG A 92 9.21 13.71 23.63
N ILE A 93 9.13 13.22 22.41
CA ILE A 93 8.66 11.87 22.10
C ILE A 93 9.81 11.04 21.54
N LEU A 94 9.96 9.83 22.04
CA LEU A 94 10.96 8.89 21.58
C LEU A 94 10.31 7.81 20.71
N LEU A 95 10.91 7.53 19.55
CA LEU A 95 10.56 6.36 18.73
C LEU A 95 11.59 5.25 18.93
N LEU A 96 11.13 4.05 19.24
CA LEU A 96 11.93 2.83 19.35
C LEU A 96 11.41 1.77 18.36
N GLY A 97 12.31 1.23 17.53
CA GLY A 97 12.00 0.21 16.54
C GLY A 97 11.27 0.70 15.29
N GLY A 98 10.59 -0.22 14.60
CA GLY A 98 9.82 0.05 13.37
C GLY A 98 10.67 0.16 12.10
N ASP A 99 10.01 -0.01 10.95
CA ASP A 99 10.63 0.26 9.66
C ASP A 99 10.97 1.75 9.50
N ARG A 100 12.06 2.05 8.77
CA ARG A 100 12.55 3.40 8.51
C ARG A 100 11.45 4.31 7.95
N LYS A 101 10.60 3.78 7.06
CA LYS A 101 9.52 4.54 6.42
C LYS A 101 8.41 4.92 7.41
N ALA A 102 7.93 3.95 8.20
CA ALA A 102 6.89 4.18 9.19
C ALA A 102 7.35 5.17 10.27
N ALA A 103 8.57 5.00 10.77
CA ALA A 103 9.12 5.88 11.79
C ALA A 103 9.43 7.30 11.25
N GLU A 104 9.72 7.47 9.95
CA GLU A 104 9.89 8.81 9.35
C GLU A 104 8.56 9.52 9.22
N SER A 105 7.55 8.81 8.72
CA SER A 105 6.16 9.30 8.63
C SER A 105 5.65 9.77 10.00
N LEU A 106 5.84 8.95 11.03
CA LEU A 106 5.41 9.29 12.38
C LEU A 106 6.19 10.46 12.98
N SER A 107 7.50 10.53 12.70
CA SER A 107 8.33 11.66 13.11
C SER A 107 7.82 12.97 12.51
N GLU A 108 7.43 12.96 11.24
CA GLU A 108 6.87 14.13 10.57
C GLU A 108 5.54 14.57 11.19
N ILE A 109 4.63 13.63 11.48
CA ILE A 109 3.34 13.90 12.11
C ILE A 109 3.52 14.48 13.53
N ILE A 110 4.45 13.93 14.32
CA ILE A 110 4.76 14.43 15.67
C ILE A 110 5.28 15.89 15.59
N ARG A 111 6.12 16.20 14.59
CA ARG A 111 6.60 17.57 14.37
C ARG A 111 5.48 18.51 13.95
N TRP A 112 4.55 18.06 13.10
CA TRP A 112 3.35 18.86 12.76
C TRP A 112 2.51 19.20 13.99
N ALA A 113 2.47 18.30 14.97
CA ALA A 113 1.79 18.52 16.24
C ALA A 113 2.56 19.42 17.23
N GLY A 114 3.75 19.90 16.89
CA GLY A 114 4.59 20.75 17.75
C GLY A 114 5.50 19.99 18.71
N GLY A 115 5.52 18.66 18.64
CA GLY A 115 6.40 17.81 19.44
C GLY A 115 7.78 17.66 18.83
N SER A 116 8.77 17.38 19.68
CA SER A 116 10.11 16.98 19.23
C SER A 116 10.22 15.46 19.25
N VAL A 117 10.90 14.90 18.24
CA VAL A 117 11.02 13.45 18.07
C VAL A 117 12.47 13.03 17.96
N SER A 118 12.87 12.08 18.79
CA SER A 118 14.17 11.44 18.75
C SER A 118 14.00 9.96 18.44
N ARG A 119 14.94 9.40 17.68
CA ARG A 119 15.03 7.95 17.48
C ARG A 119 16.14 7.41 18.37
N ALA A 120 15.86 6.32 19.05
CA ALA A 120 16.89 5.55 19.71
C ALA A 120 16.73 4.07 19.39
N SER A 121 17.85 3.35 19.45
CA SER A 121 17.86 1.90 19.37
C SER A 121 17.59 1.26 20.73
N ASP A 122 17.78 2.01 21.81
CA ASP A 122 17.63 1.56 23.20
C ASP A 122 17.24 2.74 24.11
N LEU A 123 16.44 2.45 25.14
CA LEU A 123 16.13 3.36 26.24
C LEU A 123 17.38 3.75 27.06
N ALA A 124 18.44 2.92 27.04
CA ALA A 124 19.66 3.19 27.80
C ALA A 124 20.48 4.40 27.28
N GLY A 125 20.28 4.82 26.03
CA GLY A 125 21.03 5.89 25.38
C GLY A 125 20.35 7.27 25.39
N LEU A 126 19.39 7.50 26.29
CA LEU A 126 18.50 8.66 26.19
C LEU A 126 19.03 9.97 26.79
N PRO A 127 18.81 11.12 26.13
CA PRO A 127 18.83 12.41 26.81
C PRO A 127 17.65 12.50 27.79
N GLY A 128 17.92 12.97 29.01
CA GLY A 128 17.24 12.63 30.26
C GLY A 128 15.73 12.93 30.45
N GLU A 129 14.94 13.32 29.46
CA GLU A 129 13.59 13.85 29.73
C GLU A 129 12.59 13.61 28.58
N ALA A 130 12.39 12.36 28.16
CA ALA A 130 11.30 12.04 27.23
C ALA A 130 9.95 12.01 27.98
N ASP A 131 8.92 12.63 27.41
CA ASP A 131 7.55 12.64 27.95
C ASP A 131 6.76 11.40 27.52
N ALA A 132 7.02 10.88 26.32
CA ALA A 132 6.43 9.66 25.81
C ALA A 132 7.42 8.81 25.01
N VAL A 133 7.24 7.49 25.04
CA VAL A 133 7.98 6.48 24.27
C VAL A 133 7.00 5.70 23.42
N LEU A 134 7.18 5.77 22.10
CA LEU A 134 6.43 4.98 21.12
C LEU A 134 7.25 3.75 20.73
N LEU A 135 6.72 2.58 21.08
CA LEU A 135 7.25 1.27 20.72
C LEU A 135 6.61 0.85 19.40
N LEU A 136 7.40 0.84 18.33
CA LEU A 136 6.96 0.42 17.01
C LEU A 136 7.17 -1.09 16.82
N GLU A 137 6.44 -1.66 15.86
CA GLU A 137 6.48 -3.09 15.54
C GLU A 137 7.92 -3.59 15.27
N GLY A 138 8.24 -4.77 15.81
CA GLY A 138 9.57 -5.40 15.66
C GLY A 138 10.60 -5.07 16.75
N TYR A 139 10.24 -4.31 17.79
CA TYR A 139 11.13 -4.03 18.91
C TYR A 139 11.02 -5.10 20.03
N SER A 140 12.18 -5.53 20.57
CA SER A 140 12.30 -6.47 21.69
C SER A 140 11.85 -5.84 23.01
N ASP A 141 11.43 -6.66 23.98
CA ASP A 141 11.02 -6.21 25.32
C ASP A 141 12.17 -5.65 26.19
N ASP A 142 13.38 -5.48 25.63
CA ASP A 142 14.58 -4.93 26.28
C ASP A 142 14.40 -3.50 26.83
N TRP A 143 13.38 -2.76 26.36
CA TRP A 143 13.02 -1.44 26.88
C TRP A 143 12.76 -1.43 28.40
N LYS A 144 12.34 -2.57 28.97
CA LYS A 144 12.07 -2.73 30.42
C LYS A 144 13.31 -2.49 31.26
N THR A 145 14.47 -3.00 30.83
CA THR A 145 15.75 -2.85 31.53
C THR A 145 16.17 -1.38 31.60
N GLY A 146 15.99 -0.66 30.48
CA GLY A 146 16.26 0.78 30.42
C GLY A 146 15.33 1.60 31.33
N LEU A 147 14.06 1.19 31.49
CA LEU A 147 13.13 1.85 32.42
C LEU A 147 13.45 1.58 33.88
N MET A 148 13.83 0.35 34.23
CA MET A 148 14.24 0.03 35.61
C MET A 148 15.46 0.85 36.05
N LYS A 149 16.42 1.04 35.16
CA LYS A 149 17.57 1.92 35.40
C LYS A 149 17.14 3.37 35.68
N ARG A 150 16.20 3.90 34.89
CA ARG A 150 15.67 5.27 35.06
C ARG A 150 14.87 5.47 36.34
N MET A 151 14.13 4.45 36.78
CA MET A 151 13.47 4.46 38.10
C MET A 151 14.49 4.58 39.23
N GLY A 152 15.61 3.85 39.13
CA GLY A 152 16.72 3.95 40.08
C GLY A 152 17.43 5.29 40.07
N GLU A 153 17.36 6.03 38.95
CA GLU A 153 17.94 7.36 38.77
C GLU A 153 16.98 8.51 39.17
N GLY A 154 15.75 8.20 39.61
CA GLY A 154 14.76 9.22 40.03
C GLY A 154 14.15 10.03 38.88
N LEU A 155 14.24 9.55 37.65
CA LEU A 155 13.74 10.24 36.46
C LEU A 155 12.23 10.02 36.27
N SER A 156 11.54 11.02 35.70
CA SER A 156 10.12 10.90 35.35
C SER A 156 9.85 9.73 34.40
N MET A 157 8.83 8.92 34.72
CA MET A 157 8.41 7.82 33.85
C MET A 157 7.73 8.34 32.59
N PRO A 158 8.22 8.02 31.38
CA PRO A 158 7.53 8.40 30.14
C PRO A 158 6.23 7.59 29.96
N VAL A 159 5.25 8.16 29.25
CA VAL A 159 4.08 7.41 28.78
C VAL A 159 4.51 6.43 27.70
N ILE A 160 4.19 5.15 27.82
CA ILE A 160 4.60 4.13 26.86
C ILE A 160 3.41 3.77 25.98
N VAL A 161 3.58 3.94 24.68
CA VAL A 161 2.56 3.62 23.68
C VAL A 161 3.12 2.61 22.70
N ARG A 162 2.48 1.45 22.58
CA ARG A 162 2.86 0.42 21.61
C ARG A 162 1.97 0.52 20.38
N VAL A 163 2.58 0.63 19.21
CA VAL A 163 1.86 0.77 17.93
C VAL A 163 2.00 -0.51 17.11
N GLY A 164 0.87 -1.15 16.77
CA GLY A 164 0.82 -2.35 15.95
C GLY A 164 -0.35 -3.28 16.33
N LYS A 165 -0.78 -4.15 15.39
CA LYS A 165 -1.93 -5.03 15.59
C LYS A 165 -1.68 -6.09 16.66
N ASN A 166 -2.66 -6.23 17.57
CA ASN A 166 -2.92 -7.40 18.40
C ASN A 166 -1.70 -7.91 19.19
N GLN A 167 -1.37 -7.24 20.30
CA GLN A 167 -0.61 -7.88 21.36
C GLN A 167 -1.21 -7.50 22.71
N ASN A 168 -2.00 -8.43 23.23
CA ASN A 168 -2.47 -8.44 24.60
C ASN A 168 -1.24 -8.57 25.52
N VAL A 169 -0.70 -7.45 26.00
CA VAL A 169 0.45 -7.45 26.90
C VAL A 169 0.07 -6.69 28.15
N SER A 170 -0.35 -7.45 29.17
CA SER A 170 -0.29 -6.98 30.54
C SER A 170 1.19 -6.82 30.91
N SER A 171 1.71 -5.59 30.85
CA SER A 171 3.00 -5.24 31.46
C SER A 171 2.81 -4.94 32.94
N GLY A 172 2.32 -5.91 33.72
CA GLY A 172 2.29 -5.86 35.19
C GLY A 172 1.91 -4.48 35.77
N GLU A 173 2.90 -3.76 36.30
CA GLU A 173 2.77 -2.47 37.01
C GLU A 173 2.99 -1.20 36.15
N ILE A 174 3.37 -1.31 34.87
CA ILE A 174 3.67 -0.15 34.01
C ILE A 174 2.50 0.07 33.03
N PRO A 175 1.85 1.25 33.03
CA PRO A 175 0.78 1.54 32.09
C PRO A 175 1.34 1.64 30.67
N VAL A 176 1.04 0.64 29.84
CA VAL A 176 1.34 0.63 28.41
C VAL A 176 0.03 0.78 27.63
N HIS A 177 -0.09 1.85 26.84
CA HIS A 177 -1.24 2.04 25.96
C HIS A 177 -1.00 1.36 24.61
N SER A 178 -1.96 0.56 24.14
CA SER A 178 -1.90 -0.06 22.81
C SER A 178 -2.64 0.78 21.78
N PHE A 179 -2.02 0.99 20.62
CA PHE A 179 -2.64 1.60 19.45
C PHE A 179 -2.62 0.61 18.28
N ASP A 180 -3.80 0.16 17.86
CA ASP A 180 -3.99 -0.85 16.81
C ASP A 180 -3.98 -0.30 15.37
N GLY A 181 -3.88 1.03 15.20
CA GLY A 181 -3.89 1.68 13.89
C GLY A 181 -2.61 1.46 13.09
N LYS A 182 -2.70 1.58 11.76
CA LYS A 182 -1.55 1.46 10.86
C LYS A 182 -0.86 2.80 10.67
N ILE A 183 0.46 2.83 10.82
CA ILE A 183 1.29 4.02 10.51
C ILE A 183 1.61 4.06 9.01
N ASP A 184 0.59 3.93 8.16
CA ASP A 184 0.77 3.82 6.71
C ASP A 184 -0.17 4.80 5.97
N ASP A 185 0.17 6.08 5.84
CA ASP A 185 -0.55 7.05 4.97
C ASP A 185 -2.06 7.25 5.28
N HIS A 186 -2.56 6.74 6.41
CA HIS A 186 -3.94 6.93 6.88
C HIS A 186 -3.98 8.07 7.90
N SER A 187 -4.50 9.22 7.49
CA SER A 187 -4.52 10.42 8.35
C SER A 187 -5.40 10.27 9.59
N LEU A 188 -6.38 9.38 9.59
CA LEU A 188 -7.26 9.17 10.74
C LEU A 188 -6.54 8.46 11.89
N ASP A 189 -5.83 7.37 11.59
CA ASP A 189 -5.02 6.63 12.56
C ASP A 189 -3.95 7.54 13.19
N ALA A 190 -3.30 8.37 12.36
CA ALA A 190 -2.36 9.37 12.84
C ALA A 190 -3.00 10.39 13.81
N LEU A 191 -4.19 10.89 13.48
CA LEU A 191 -4.91 11.83 14.34
C LEU A 191 -5.32 11.18 15.67
N GLU A 192 -5.80 9.94 15.64
CA GLU A 192 -6.16 9.20 16.86
C GLU A 192 -4.95 8.96 17.75
N LEU A 193 -3.81 8.59 17.18
CA LEU A 193 -2.56 8.40 17.92
C LEU A 193 -2.12 9.69 18.62
N ILE A 194 -2.14 10.82 17.92
CA ILE A 194 -1.73 12.11 18.52
C ILE A 194 -2.72 12.55 19.61
N ARG A 195 -4.02 12.38 19.40
CA ARG A 195 -5.04 12.65 20.42
C ARG A 195 -4.87 11.77 21.65
N MET A 196 -4.57 10.49 21.45
CA MET A 196 -4.32 9.55 22.54
C MET A 196 -3.08 9.94 23.33
N LEU A 197 -1.98 10.30 22.64
CA LEU A 197 -0.75 10.78 23.27
C LEU A 197 -1.01 12.04 24.09
N ASN A 198 -1.67 13.04 23.52
CA ASN A 198 -1.99 14.27 24.24
C ASN A 198 -2.83 13.99 25.50
N LYS A 199 -3.89 13.18 25.40
CA LYS A 199 -4.73 12.82 26.55
C LYS A 199 -3.95 12.08 27.64
N SER A 200 -3.12 11.10 27.26
CA SER A 200 -2.30 10.31 28.20
C SER A 200 -1.23 11.15 28.92
N MET A 201 -0.71 12.19 28.26
CA MET A 201 0.28 13.10 28.86
C MET A 201 -0.38 14.16 29.75
N ILE A 202 -1.56 14.68 29.37
CA ILE A 202 -2.34 15.62 30.21
C ILE A 202 -2.82 14.96 31.51
N GLY A 203 -3.21 13.69 31.47
CA GLY A 203 -3.62 12.94 32.68
C GLY A 203 -2.50 12.77 33.72
N LYS A 204 -1.25 13.09 33.38
CA LYS A 204 -0.10 13.10 34.30
C LYS A 204 0.11 14.45 35.00
N GLU A 205 -0.59 15.51 34.54
CA GLU A 205 -0.51 16.88 35.06
C GLU A 205 -1.66 17.25 36.03
N GLU A 206 -2.67 16.40 36.23
CA GLU A 206 -3.61 16.60 37.34
C GLU A 206 -2.90 16.26 38.66
N PRO A 207 -2.71 17.22 39.58
CA PRO A 207 -2.26 16.89 40.91
C PRO A 207 -3.33 16.02 41.56
N VAL A 208 -2.90 14.91 42.16
CA VAL A 208 -3.68 14.20 43.17
C VAL A 208 -4.06 15.25 44.21
N HIS A 209 -5.27 15.78 44.14
CA HIS A 209 -5.78 16.65 45.18
C HIS A 209 -5.89 15.77 46.42
N GLU A 210 -5.10 16.16 47.43
CA GLU A 210 -5.24 15.73 48.81
C GLU A 210 -6.73 15.62 49.16
N ILE A 211 -7.17 14.42 49.47
CA ILE A 211 -8.23 14.27 50.46
C ILE A 211 -7.51 14.03 51.79
N GLN A 212 -6.96 15.10 52.34
CA GLN A 212 -6.91 15.26 53.79
C GLN A 212 -8.27 15.80 54.25
N THR A 213 -9.07 14.91 54.83
CA THR A 213 -10.02 15.18 55.93
C THR A 213 -10.12 13.85 56.66
N GLY A 214 -9.64 13.64 57.88
CA GLY A 214 -9.69 14.54 59.03
C GLY A 214 -11.10 14.43 59.64
N GLY A 215 -11.27 13.50 60.59
CA GLY A 215 -12.52 13.22 61.30
C GLY A 215 -12.50 11.86 61.99
#